data_AF-A0A8R7VC88-F1
#
_entry.id   AF-A0A8R7VC88-F1
#
_cell.length_a   1.000
_cell.length_b   1.000
_cell.length_c   1.000
_cell.angle_alpha   90.00
_cell.angle_beta   90.00
_cell.angle_gamma   90.00
#
_symmetry.space_group_name_H-M   'P 1'
#
loop_
_entity.id
_entity.type
_entity.pdbx_description
1 polymer ?
#
loop_
_entity_poly.entity_id
_entity_poly.type
_entity_poly.pdbx_seq_one_letter_code
_entity_poly.pdbx_strand_id
1 'polypeptide(L)'
;MQVPSKVKNFIWRALHGIVPGMSILRNRHIKVNPPCPVCKAGPEDIRHLIFTCARAKEIWAKLGLHEEIEKALVMDRSGSVVL
;
A
#
# COMPACT_ATOMS: atom_id res chain seq x y z
N MET A 1 -4.81 22.63 6.03
CA MET A 1 -4.06 21.56 6.73
C MET A 1 -2.70 21.41 6.06
N GLN A 2 -1.60 21.66 6.77
CA GLN A 2 -0.24 21.54 6.22
C GLN A 2 0.22 20.08 6.32
N VAL A 3 0.20 19.35 5.19
CA VAL A 3 0.72 17.97 5.14
C VAL A 3 2.24 18.03 4.92
N PRO A 4 3.06 17.37 5.76
CA PRO A 4 4.52 17.37 5.58
C PRO A 4 4.93 16.86 4.19
N SER A 5 5.96 17.46 3.59
CA SER A 5 6.46 17.10 2.25
C SER A 5 6.83 15.62 2.14
N LYS A 6 7.25 14.98 3.24
CA LYS A 6 7.55 13.55 3.29
C LYS A 6 6.31 12.69 3.04
N VAL A 7 5.16 13.09 3.58
CA VAL A 7 3.87 12.39 3.38
C VAL A 7 3.39 12.57 1.95
N LYS A 8 3.53 13.78 1.38
CA LYS A 8 3.19 14.04 -0.03
C LYS A 8 4.02 13.19 -0.98
N ASN A 9 5.34 13.13 -0.76
CA ASN A 9 6.24 12.26 -1.55
C ASN A 9 5.87 10.78 -1.40
N PHE A 10 5.50 10.34 -0.19
CA PHE A 10 5.07 8.97 0.04
C PHE A 10 3.77 8.65 -0.72
N ILE A 11 2.75 9.51 -0.67
CA ILE A 11 1.49 9.34 -1.41
C ILE A 11 1.74 9.34 -2.92
N TRP A 12 2.57 10.25 -3.42
CA TRP A 12 2.93 10.28 -4.84
C TRP A 12 3.60 8.97 -5.27
N ARG A 13 4.60 8.51 -4.52
CA ARG A 13 5.27 7.22 -4.76
C ARG A 13 4.32 6.03 -4.67
N ALA A 14 3.37 6.07 -3.74
CA ALA A 14 2.33 5.06 -3.56
C ALA A 14 1.42 4.94 -4.79
N LEU A 15 0.92 6.08 -5.29
CA LEU A 15 0.07 6.14 -6.48
C LEU A 15 0.78 5.66 -7.74
N HIS A 16 2.09 5.90 -7.86
CA HIS A 16 2.89 5.43 -8.99
C HIS A 16 3.44 3.99 -8.83
N GLY A 17 3.12 3.28 -7.74
CA GLY A 17 3.65 1.93 -7.47
C GLY A 17 5.15 1.89 -7.17
N ILE A 18 5.75 3.04 -6.84
CA ILE A 18 7.20 3.22 -6.60
C ILE A 18 7.49 3.27 -5.10
N VAL A 19 7.05 2.24 -4.37
CA VAL A 19 7.48 2.02 -2.99
C VAL A 19 8.85 1.33 -3.02
N PRO A 20 9.80 1.67 -2.11
CA PRO A 20 11.16 1.13 -2.17
C PRO A 20 11.21 -0.41 -2.22
N GLY A 21 10.22 -1.07 -1.61
CA GLY A 21 9.99 -2.51 -1.67
C GLY A 21 9.88 -3.08 -3.09
N MET A 22 8.95 -2.54 -3.87
CA MET A 22 8.74 -2.92 -5.29
C MET A 22 9.91 -2.49 -6.19
N SER A 23 10.53 -1.35 -5.88
CA SER A 23 11.56 -0.74 -6.75
C SER A 23 12.87 -1.52 -6.77
N ILE A 24 13.26 -2.12 -5.64
CA ILE A 24 14.50 -2.91 -5.51
C ILE A 24 14.35 -4.28 -6.21
N LEU A 25 13.14 -4.84 -6.23
CA LEU A 25 12.87 -6.16 -6.80
C LEU A 25 12.56 -6.13 -8.30
N ARG A 26 11.88 -5.07 -8.77
CA ARG A 26 11.68 -4.82 -10.22
C ARG A 26 13.00 -4.74 -10.99
N ASN A 27 14.05 -4.19 -10.37
CA ASN A 27 15.38 -4.11 -10.97
C ASN A 27 16.05 -5.48 -11.21
N ARG A 28 15.51 -6.58 -10.67
CA ARG A 28 16.07 -7.93 -10.83
C ARG A 28 15.31 -8.83 -11.81
N HIS A 29 14.28 -8.34 -12.51
CA HIS A 29 13.43 -9.15 -13.40
C HIS A 29 12.78 -10.39 -12.75
N ILE A 30 12.77 -10.48 -11.42
CA ILE A 30 12.18 -11.62 -10.72
C ILE A 30 10.73 -11.26 -10.39
N LYS A 31 9.77 -11.91 -11.04
CA LYS A 31 8.34 -11.87 -10.69
C LYS A 31 8.09 -12.60 -9.36
N VAL A 32 8.64 -12.08 -8.27
CA VAL A 32 8.23 -12.49 -6.93
C VAL A 32 7.55 -11.28 -6.32
N ASN A 33 6.26 -11.38 -6.05
CA ASN A 33 5.65 -10.51 -5.04
C ASN A 33 6.13 -11.07 -3.70
N PRO A 34 7.16 -10.49 -3.07
CA PRO A 34 7.61 -11.00 -1.79
C PRO A 34 6.48 -10.85 -0.76
N PRO A 35 6.48 -11.67 0.29
CA PRO A 35 5.56 -11.47 1.39
C PRO A 35 5.85 -10.12 2.06
N CYS A 36 4.78 -9.40 2.39
CA CYS A 36 4.82 -8.13 3.11
C CYS A 36 5.79 -8.19 4.31
N PRO A 37 6.72 -7.25 4.46
CA PRO A 37 7.73 -7.30 5.52
C PRO A 37 7.12 -7.12 6.92
N VAL A 38 5.88 -6.64 6.98
CA VAL A 38 5.16 -6.37 8.23
C VAL A 38 4.34 -7.58 8.68
N CYS A 39 3.44 -8.07 7.83
CA CYS A 39 2.53 -9.17 8.21
C CYS A 39 2.99 -10.54 7.72
N LYS A 40 3.96 -10.60 6.80
CA LYS A 40 4.50 -11.81 6.17
C LYS A 40 3.49 -12.70 5.43
N ALA A 41 2.26 -12.22 5.21
CA ALA A 41 1.15 -13.04 4.71
C ALA A 41 0.59 -12.58 3.34
N GLY A 42 0.64 -11.28 3.04
CA GLY A 42 0.12 -10.72 1.78
C GLY A 42 1.22 -10.33 0.79
N PRO A 43 0.89 -10.11 -0.49
CA PRO A 43 1.83 -9.51 -1.44
C PRO A 43 2.29 -8.14 -0.93
N GLU A 44 3.56 -7.82 -1.14
CA GLU A 44 4.12 -6.49 -0.85
C GLU A 44 3.70 -5.45 -1.90
N ASP A 45 2.40 -5.24 -2.05
CA ASP A 45 1.85 -4.18 -2.88
C ASP A 45 1.34 -3.00 -2.03
N ILE A 46 1.11 -1.86 -2.69
CA ILE A 46 0.71 -0.64 -2.00
C ILE A 46 -0.64 -0.77 -1.30
N ARG A 47 -1.58 -1.48 -1.94
CA ARG A 47 -2.93 -1.68 -1.41
C ARG A 47 -2.83 -2.46 -0.10
N HIS A 48 -2.00 -3.49 -0.08
CA HIS A 48 -1.72 -4.26 1.10
C HIS A 48 -1.02 -3.43 2.18
N LEU A 49 0.11 -2.79 1.85
CA LEU A 49 0.90 -2.04 2.84
C LEU A 49 0.12 -0.91 3.51
N ILE A 50 -0.75 -0.21 2.77
CA ILE A 50 -1.47 0.95 3.29
C ILE A 50 -2.84 0.58 3.85
N PHE A 51 -3.56 -0.40 3.30
CA PHE A 51 -4.97 -0.59 3.61
C PHE A 51 -5.34 -1.99 4.10
N THR A 52 -4.82 -3.06 3.48
CA THR A 52 -5.28 -4.43 3.80
C THR A 52 -4.38 -5.20 4.75
N CYS A 53 -3.15 -4.74 5.00
CA CYS A 53 -2.23 -5.32 5.98
C CYS A 53 -2.84 -5.27 7.38
N ALA A 54 -2.69 -6.35 8.15
CA ALA A 54 -3.19 -6.44 9.53
C ALA A 54 -2.73 -5.23 10.37
N ARG A 55 -1.46 -4.85 10.24
CA ARG A 55 -0.91 -3.68 10.94
C ARG A 55 -1.54 -2.36 10.48
N ALA A 56 -1.81 -2.22 9.19
CA ALA A 56 -2.47 -1.03 8.67
C ALA A 56 -3.90 -0.93 9.20
N LYS A 57 -4.65 -2.05 9.18
CA LYS A 57 -5.99 -2.13 9.75
C LYS A 57 -6.03 -1.74 11.22
N GLU A 58 -5.07 -2.21 12.03
CA GLU A 58 -4.94 -1.79 13.44
C GLU A 58 -4.77 -0.28 13.60
N ILE A 59 -3.95 0.34 12.76
CA ILE A 59 -3.71 1.79 12.80
C ILE A 59 -4.99 2.56 12.43
N TRP A 60 -5.66 2.15 11.34
CA TRP A 60 -6.90 2.80 10.91
C TRP A 60 -8.03 2.62 11.93
N ALA A 61 -8.11 1.47 12.59
CA ALA A 61 -9.04 1.24 13.68
C ALA A 61 -8.77 2.18 14.86
N LYS A 62 -7.50 2.35 15.26
CA LYS A 62 -7.11 3.28 16.34
C LYS A 62 -7.38 4.75 16.00
N LEU A 63 -7.40 5.10 14.71
CA LEU A 63 -7.73 6.44 14.23
C LEU A 63 -9.24 6.64 14.00
N GLY A 64 -10.08 5.61 14.18
CA GLY A 64 -11.51 5.69 13.89
C GLY A 64 -11.84 5.79 12.40
N LEU A 65 -10.91 5.39 11.52
CA LEU A 65 -11.02 5.52 10.06
C LEU A 65 -11.32 4.17 9.37
N HIS A 66 -11.55 3.10 10.14
CA HIS A 66 -11.68 1.75 9.60
C HIS A 66 -12.80 1.64 8.55
N GLU A 67 -14.00 2.12 8.86
CA GLU A 67 -15.16 2.05 7.95
C GLU A 67 -14.94 2.84 6.66
N GLU A 68 -14.31 4.02 6.76
CA GLU A 68 -14.01 4.87 5.61
C GLU A 68 -13.00 4.21 4.67
N ILE A 69 -11.99 3.55 5.26
CA ILE A 69 -11.00 2.77 4.51
C ILE A 69 -11.65 1.54 3.84
N GLU A 70 -12.56 0.84 4.52
CA GLU A 70 -13.28 -0.28 3.91
C GLU A 70 -14.17 0.15 2.74
N LYS A 71 -14.91 1.26 2.88
CA LYS A 71 -15.69 1.84 1.77
C LYS A 71 -14.78 2.22 0.59
N ALA A 72 -13.65 2.86 0.86
CA ALA A 72 -12.68 3.24 -0.16
C ALA A 72 -12.11 2.02 -0.90
N LEU A 73 -11.87 0.90 -0.20
CA LEU A 73 -11.39 -0.34 -0.80
C LEU A 73 -12.42 -1.00 -1.72
N VAL A 74 -13.71 -0.91 -1.39
CA VAL A 74 -14.82 -1.46 -2.22
C VAL A 74 -15.04 -0.62 -3.48
N MET A 75 -14.78 0.69 -3.42
CA MET A 75 -14.93 1.61 -4.56
C MET A 75 -13.75 1.57 -5.54
N ASP A 76 -12.62 0.97 -5.17
CA ASP A 76 -11.41 0.97 -6.01
C ASP A 76 -11.59 0.11 -7.27
N ARG A 77 -12.08 0.73 -8.34
CA ARG A 77 -12.18 0.19 -9.71
C ARG A 77 -10.83 0.11 -10.42
N SER A 78 -9.71 0.18 -9.71
CA SER A 78 -8.41 -0.17 -10.29
C SER A 78 -8.37 -1.69 -10.48
N GLY A 79 -8.94 -2.10 -11.62
CA GLY A 79 -8.56 -3.33 -12.28
C GLY A 79 -7.05 -3.36 -12.35
N SER A 80 -6.50 -4.44 -11.81
CA SER A 80 -5.22 -5.04 -12.16
C SER A 80 -4.49 -4.32 -13.30
N VAL A 81 -3.63 -3.35 -12.98
CA VAL A 81 -2.54 -3.02 -13.89
C VAL A 81 -1.52 -4.14 -13.72
N VAL A 82 -1.81 -5.25 -14.40
CA VAL A 82 -0.80 -6.21 -14.84
C VAL A 82 -0.23 -5.60 -16.11
N LEU A 83 0.86 -4.86 -15.99
CA LEU A 83 1.88 -4.70 -17.02
C LEU A 83 3.24 -4.69 -16.34
#